data_AF-A0AAE7TLT6-F1
#
_entry.id   AF-A0AAE7TLT6-F1
#
_cell.length_a   1.000
_cell.length_b   1.000
_cell.length_c   1.000
_cell.angle_alpha   90.00
_cell.angle_beta   90.00
_cell.angle_gamma   90.00
#
_symmetry.space_group_name_H-M   'P 1'
#
loop_
_entity.id
_entity.type
_entity.pdbx_description
1 polymer ?
#
loop_
_entity_poly.entity_id
_entity_poly.type
_entity_poly.pdbx_seq_one_letter_code
_entity_poly.pdbx_strand_id
1 'polypeptide(L)'
;MNMIVLMTAAGAPLAMLGLSTPVAPERNCIFMIHPQITPAVFESKEGKIVFPDRPTEYPCSYAKKKSGVDVAFTNQNGWRFEVRIGRGDEGRWKASLADDAVSGRAFSPFGDGK
;
A
#
# COMPACT_ATOMS: atom_id res chain seq x y z
N MET A 1 -8.81 -9.87 8.29
CA MET A 1 -7.85 -8.74 8.20
C MET A 1 -7.74 -8.37 6.74
N ASN A 2 -8.05 -7.13 6.36
CA ASN A 2 -7.93 -6.71 4.96
C ASN A 2 -6.48 -6.30 4.74
N MET A 3 -5.79 -6.98 3.84
CA MET A 3 -4.35 -6.81 3.62
C MET A 3 -4.10 -6.63 2.13
N ILE A 4 -3.22 -5.70 1.78
CA ILE A 4 -2.76 -5.49 0.41
C ILE A 4 -1.24 -5.63 0.39
N VAL A 5 -0.72 -6.50 -0.48
CA VAL A 5 0.71 -6.62 -0.74
C VAL A 5 1.11 -5.55 -1.74
N LEU A 6 2.12 -4.75 -1.41
CA LEU A 6 2.81 -3.86 -2.33
C LEU A 6 4.09 -4.55 -2.80
N MET A 7 4.36 -4.43 -4.09
CA MET A 7 5.56 -4.93 -4.75
C MET A 7 6.17 -3.81 -5.61
N THR A 8 7.44 -3.91 -5.95
CA THR A 8 8.08 -2.99 -6.90
C THR A 8 7.44 -3.09 -8.30
N ALA A 9 7.82 -2.21 -9.24
CA ALA A 9 7.36 -2.32 -10.63
C ALA A 9 7.75 -3.68 -11.27
N ALA A 10 8.97 -4.17 -10.99
CA ALA A 10 9.41 -5.51 -11.36
C ALA A 10 8.70 -6.63 -10.57
N GLY A 11 7.95 -6.25 -9.52
CA GLY A 11 7.24 -7.08 -8.55
C GLY A 11 8.12 -7.97 -7.69
N ALA A 12 9.24 -7.41 -7.24
CA ALA A 12 9.85 -7.90 -6.02
C ALA A 12 8.95 -7.50 -4.82
N PRO A 13 8.71 -8.40 -3.85
CA PRO A 13 7.91 -8.07 -2.68
C PRO A 13 8.50 -6.89 -1.90
N LEU A 14 7.64 -5.96 -1.47
CA LEU A 14 8.05 -4.74 -0.79
C LEU A 14 7.41 -4.64 0.60
N ALA A 15 6.08 -4.48 0.67
CA ALA A 15 5.39 -4.26 1.93
C ALA A 15 4.03 -4.95 1.97
N MET A 16 3.47 -5.04 3.16
CA MET A 16 2.06 -5.36 3.38
C MET A 16 1.39 -4.14 4.01
N LEU A 17 0.31 -3.66 3.40
CA LEU A 17 -0.57 -2.66 3.95
C LEU A 17 -1.69 -3.37 4.72
N GLY A 18 -1.62 -3.32 6.05
CA GLY A 18 -2.69 -3.78 6.92
C GLY A 18 -3.75 -2.70 7.07
N LEU A 19 -5.01 -3.04 6.87
CA LEU A 19 -6.14 -2.14 7.07
C LEU A 19 -6.90 -2.57 8.33
N SER A 20 -7.24 -1.62 9.19
CA SER A 20 -8.12 -1.86 10.34
C SER A 20 -9.47 -2.42 9.89
N THR A 21 -10.14 -3.15 10.79
CA THR A 21 -11.48 -3.74 10.56
C THR A 21 -12.50 -2.68 10.10
N PRO A 22 -13.48 -3.06 9.26
CA PRO A 22 -14.15 -2.13 8.37
C PRO A 22 -15.19 -1.27 9.08
N VAL A 23 -14.86 -0.02 9.38
CA VAL A 23 -15.83 1.07 9.49
C VAL A 23 -15.47 2.09 8.41
N ALA A 24 -16.34 2.26 7.41
CA ALA A 24 -16.17 3.30 6.40
C ALA A 24 -16.68 4.65 6.96
N PRO A 25 -16.17 5.81 6.50
CA PRO A 25 -15.25 6.01 5.36
C PRO A 25 -13.76 6.11 5.74
N GLU A 26 -13.43 6.24 7.02
CA GLU A 26 -12.08 6.46 7.52
C GLU A 26 -11.56 5.21 8.26
N ARG A 27 -10.39 4.72 7.84
CA ARG A 27 -9.71 3.58 8.45
C ARG A 27 -8.31 4.01 8.90
N ASN A 28 -7.72 3.22 9.78
CA ASN A 28 -6.28 3.28 9.99
C ASN A 28 -5.61 2.22 9.11
N CYS A 29 -4.51 2.62 8.48
CA CYS A 29 -3.66 1.76 7.67
C CYS A 29 -2.27 1.70 8.28
N ILE A 30 -1.63 0.54 8.26
CA ILE A 30 -0.24 0.39 8.72
C ILE A 30 0.58 -0.35 7.67
N PHE A 31 1.79 0.14 7.43
CA PHE A 31 2.78 -0.61 6.66
C PHE A 31 3.49 -1.62 7.55
N MET A 32 3.54 -2.85 7.07
CA MET A 32 4.31 -3.95 7.63
C MET A 32 5.34 -4.40 6.60
N ILE A 33 6.52 -4.79 7.09
CA ILE A 33 7.56 -5.34 6.22
C ILE A 33 7.06 -6.66 5.61
N HIS A 34 7.19 -6.82 4.30
CA HIS A 34 6.89 -8.09 3.67
C HIS A 34 7.96 -9.12 4.06
N PRO A 35 7.61 -10.34 4.52
CA PRO A 35 8.58 -11.30 5.04
C PRO A 35 9.62 -11.77 4.02
N GLN A 36 9.31 -11.64 2.72
CA GLN A 36 10.21 -11.97 1.61
C GLN A 36 10.92 -10.75 1.01
N ILE A 37 10.90 -9.60 1.68
CA ILE A 37 11.69 -8.45 1.23
C ILE A 37 13.19 -8.80 1.21
N THR A 38 13.92 -8.30 0.23
CA THR A 38 15.38 -8.43 0.17
C THR A 38 16.05 -7.15 0.66
N PRO A 39 17.30 -7.20 1.15
CA PRO A 39 18.04 -5.99 1.53
C PRO A 39 18.13 -4.96 0.40
N ALA A 40 18.28 -5.43 -0.85
CA ALA A 40 18.32 -4.55 -2.02
C ALA A 40 17.02 -3.79 -2.25
N VAL A 41 15.86 -4.43 -2.01
CA VAL A 41 14.54 -3.78 -2.13
C VAL A 41 14.29 -2.85 -0.95
N PHE A 42 14.74 -3.22 0.25
CA PHE A 42 14.63 -2.37 1.43
C PHE A 42 15.43 -1.07 1.29
N GLU A 43 16.65 -1.16 0.74
CA GLU A 43 17.52 0.00 0.48
C GLU A 43 17.15 0.79 -0.78
N SER A 44 16.22 0.27 -1.59
CA SER A 44 15.76 0.94 -2.81
C SER A 44 15.00 2.23 -2.50
N LYS A 45 14.79 3.04 -3.54
CA LYS A 45 13.98 4.25 -3.44
C LYS A 45 12.56 3.94 -2.93
N GLU A 46 11.94 2.89 -3.48
CA GLU A 46 10.62 2.44 -3.03
C GLU A 46 10.63 1.96 -1.57
N GLY A 47 11.66 1.21 -1.16
CA GLY A 47 11.88 0.80 0.23
C GLY A 47 11.89 1.96 1.20
N LYS A 48 12.73 2.97 0.92
CA LYS A 48 12.88 4.16 1.77
C LYS A 48 11.63 5.04 1.84
N ILE A 49 10.79 5.02 0.80
CA ILE A 49 9.53 5.77 0.77
C ILE A 49 8.44 5.02 1.55
N VAL A 50 8.36 3.70 1.40
CA VAL A 50 7.34 2.86 2.04
C VAL A 50 7.63 2.61 3.52
N PHE A 51 8.90 2.49 3.89
CA PHE A 51 9.36 2.25 5.27
C PHE A 51 10.09 3.47 5.83
N PRO A 52 9.35 4.50 6.27
CA PRO A 52 9.91 5.63 6.98
C PRO A 52 10.39 5.23 8.39
N ASP A 53 11.20 6.08 9.02
CA ASP A 53 11.97 5.79 10.24
C ASP A 53 11.18 5.22 11.43
N ARG A 54 9.85 5.43 11.47
CA ARG A 54 8.97 4.88 12.50
C ARG A 54 7.73 4.25 11.88
N PRO A 55 7.39 2.99 12.19
CA PRO A 55 6.10 2.44 11.81
C PRO A 55 5.01 3.19 12.57
N THR A 56 4.15 3.86 11.81
CA THR A 56 3.00 4.59 12.34
C THR A 56 1.73 4.12 11.63
N GLU A 57 0.62 4.10 12.35
CA GLU A 57 -0.69 4.02 11.73
C GLU A 57 -1.01 5.34 11.02
N TYR A 58 -1.58 5.24 9.83
CA TYR A 58 -1.96 6.36 8.98
C TYR A 58 -3.48 6.42 8.85
N PRO A 59 -4.10 7.58 9.06
CA PRO A 59 -5.46 7.80 8.60
C PRO A 59 -5.52 7.56 7.09
N CYS A 60 -6.40 6.67 6.67
CA CYS A 60 -6.55 6.28 5.28
C CYS A 60 -8.01 6.23 4.86
N SER A 61 -8.26 6.77 3.68
CA SER A 61 -9.53 6.61 2.98
C SER A 61 -9.57 5.23 2.33
N TYR A 62 -10.72 4.58 2.42
CA TYR A 62 -10.98 3.30 1.77
C TYR A 62 -12.33 3.38 1.05
N ALA A 63 -12.32 3.18 -0.26
CA ALA A 63 -13.51 3.20 -1.08
C ALA A 63 -13.65 1.87 -1.85
N LYS A 64 -14.63 1.07 -1.47
CA LYS A 64 -15.05 -0.10 -2.26
C LYS A 64 -15.97 0.37 -3.38
N LYS A 65 -15.58 0.09 -4.62
CA LYS A 65 -16.27 0.46 -5.85
C LYS A 65 -16.64 -0.81 -6.63
N LYS A 66 -17.56 -0.68 -7.59
CA LYS A 66 -17.90 -1.80 -8.50
C LYS A 66 -16.69 -2.32 -9.28
N SER A 67 -15.70 -1.47 -9.53
CA SER A 67 -14.46 -1.78 -10.25
C SER A 67 -13.35 -2.38 -9.37
N GLY A 68 -13.52 -2.39 -8.04
CA GLY A 68 -12.50 -2.84 -7.09
C GLY A 68 -12.36 -1.91 -5.89
N VAL A 69 -11.16 -1.76 -5.35
CA VAL A 69 -10.87 -1.01 -4.13
C VAL A 69 -9.87 0.09 -4.41
N ASP A 70 -10.17 1.29 -3.90
CA ASP A 70 -9.22 2.39 -3.82
C ASP A 70 -8.87 2.67 -2.36
N VAL A 71 -7.57 2.77 -2.07
CA VAL A 71 -7.03 3.19 -0.76
C VAL A 71 -6.13 4.39 -0.95
N ALA A 72 -6.25 5.35 -0.05
CA ALA A 72 -5.50 6.58 -0.14
C ALA A 72 -5.14 7.15 1.22
N PHE A 73 -3.86 7.45 1.43
CA PHE A 73 -3.33 8.07 2.66
C PHE A 73 -2.07 8.87 2.36
N THR A 74 -1.54 9.55 3.39
CA THR A 74 -0.26 10.24 3.35
C THR A 74 0.58 9.72 4.52
N ASN A 75 1.83 9.33 4.28
CA ASN A 75 2.73 8.92 5.37
C ASN A 75 3.31 10.13 6.12
N GLN A 76 4.03 9.92 7.20
CA GLN A 76 4.64 10.98 8.01
C GLN A 76 5.71 11.80 7.26
N ASN A 77 6.28 11.24 6.20
CA ASN A 77 7.26 11.93 5.35
C ASN A 77 6.57 12.77 4.25
N GLY A 78 5.23 12.90 4.30
CA GLY A 78 4.45 13.70 3.35
C GLY A 78 4.15 13.01 2.02
N TRP A 79 4.57 11.75 1.82
CA TRP A 79 4.29 11.02 0.59
C TRP A 79 2.83 10.60 0.53
N ARG A 80 2.16 11.02 -0.54
CA ARG A 80 0.77 10.65 -0.83
C ARG A 80 0.72 9.30 -1.53
N PHE A 81 0.12 8.29 -0.89
CA PHE A 81 -0.03 6.93 -1.41
C PHE A 81 -1.41 6.69 -1.99
N GLU A 82 -1.48 6.25 -3.24
CA GLU A 82 -2.71 5.80 -3.89
C GLU A 82 -2.56 4.34 -4.28
N VAL A 83 -3.44 3.48 -3.77
CA VAL A 83 -3.46 2.04 -4.06
C VAL A 83 -4.79 1.73 -4.71
N ARG A 84 -4.76 1.06 -5.86
CA ARG A 84 -5.95 0.63 -6.60
C ARG A 84 -5.87 -0.86 -6.88
N ILE A 85 -6.84 -1.62 -6.40
CA ILE A 85 -7.00 -3.05 -6.65
C ILE A 85 -8.20 -3.23 -7.55
N GLY A 86 -8.02 -3.91 -8.69
CA GLY A 86 -9.08 -4.18 -9.66
C GLY A 86 -9.84 -5.48 -9.39
N ARG A 87 -10.73 -5.85 -10.31
CA ARG A 87 -11.40 -7.16 -10.31
C ARG A 87 -10.37 -8.24 -10.67
N GLY A 88 -10.12 -9.19 -9.78
CA GLY A 88 -9.04 -10.17 -9.90
C GLY A 88 -7.93 -9.98 -8.87
N ASP A 89 -8.13 -9.09 -7.89
CA ASP A 89 -7.27 -8.86 -6.73
C ASP A 89 -5.87 -8.30 -7.06
N GLU A 90 -5.56 -8.09 -8.34
CA GLU A 90 -4.37 -7.39 -8.81
C GLU A 90 -4.61 -5.88 -8.96
N GLY A 91 -3.53 -5.12 -8.86
CA GLY A 91 -3.60 -3.67 -8.87
C GLY A 91 -2.25 -3.00 -8.95
N ARG A 92 -2.27 -1.69 -8.67
CA ARG A 92 -1.07 -0.85 -8.65
C ARG A 92 -1.12 0.10 -7.47
N TRP A 93 0.07 0.52 -7.04
CA TRP A 93 0.22 1.61 -6.10
C TRP A 93 1.13 2.69 -6.68
N LYS A 94 0.94 3.91 -6.21
CA LYS A 94 1.77 5.06 -6.47
C LYS A 94 2.01 5.81 -5.17
N ALA A 95 3.22 6.29 -4.95
CA ALA A 95 3.52 7.30 -3.96
C ALA A 95 4.06 8.54 -4.66
N SER A 96 3.61 9.73 -4.26
CA SER A 96 4.12 10.99 -4.81
C SER A 96 4.36 12.05 -3.74
N LEU A 97 5.37 12.87 -3.96
CA LEU A 97 5.71 14.04 -3.15
C LEU A 97 6.30 15.12 -4.07
N ALA A 98 5.64 16.27 -4.16
CA ALA A 98 5.99 17.35 -5.10
C ALA A 98 6.19 16.82 -6.55
N ASP A 99 7.38 16.99 -7.12
CA ASP A 99 7.73 16.55 -8.48
C ASP A 99 8.26 15.11 -8.54
N ASP A 100 8.26 14.37 -7.42
CA ASP A 100 8.74 13.01 -7.36
C ASP A 100 7.59 11.99 -7.22
N ALA A 101 7.77 10.83 -7.84
CA ALA A 101 6.85 9.71 -7.75
C ALA A 101 7.56 8.36 -7.90
N VAL A 102 7.03 7.36 -7.18
CA VAL A 102 7.36 5.95 -7.37
C VAL A 102 6.07 5.15 -7.53
N SER A 103 6.15 4.00 -8.20
CA SER A 103 4.98 3.15 -8.39
C SER A 103 5.39 1.69 -8.46
N GLY A 104 4.42 0.81 -8.23
CA GLY A 104 4.62 -0.61 -8.32
C GLY A 104 3.32 -1.39 -8.42
N ARG A 105 3.44 -2.71 -8.29
CA ARG A 105 2.30 -3.63 -8.33
C ARG A 105 1.68 -3.78 -6.95
N ALA A 106 0.37 -3.97 -6.90
CA ALA A 106 -0.34 -4.25 -5.67
C ALA A 106 -1.23 -5.49 -5.83
N PHE A 107 -1.46 -6.23 -4.74
CA PHE A 107 -2.25 -7.45 -4.77
C PHE A 107 -3.01 -7.67 -3.45
N SER A 108 -4.26 -8.13 -3.50
CA SER A 108 -5.08 -8.46 -2.32
C SER A 108 -5.18 -9.98 -2.12
N PRO A 109 -4.31 -10.60 -1.29
CA PRO A 109 -4.21 -12.06 -1.19
C PRO A 109 -5.46 -12.78 -0.68
N PHE A 110 -6.33 -12.09 0.05
CA PHE A 110 -7.54 -12.69 0.61
C PHE A 110 -8.80 -12.31 -0.18
N GLY A 111 -8.62 -11.59 -1.29
CA GLY A 111 -9.69 -10.92 -1.99
C GLY A 111 -10.48 -9.99 -1.08
N ASP A 112 -11.54 -9.42 -1.63
CA ASP A 112 -12.36 -8.43 -0.94
C ASP A 112 -13.59 -9.05 -0.24
N GLY A 113 -13.46 -10.32 0.18
CA GLY A 113 -14.54 -11.18 0.65
C GLY A 113 -15.48 -11.58 -0.49
N LYS A 114 -15.65 -12.89 -0.71
CA LYS A 114 -16.88 -13.38 -1.35
C LYS A 114 -18.05 -13.25 -0.39
#